data_AF-A0A564YJC0-F1
#
_entry.id   AF-A0A564YJC0-F1
#
_cell.length_a   1.000
_cell.length_b   1.000
_cell.length_c   1.000
_cell.angle_alpha   90.00
_cell.angle_beta   90.00
_cell.angle_gamma   90.00
#
_symmetry.space_group_name_H-M   'P 1'
#
loop_
_entity.id
_entity.type
_entity.pdbx_description
1 polymer ?
#
loop_
_entity_poly.entity_id
_entity_poly.type
_entity_poly.pdbx_seq_one_letter_code
_entity_poly.pdbx_strand_id
1 'polypeptide(L)'
;ADLVLGTRVYNFSLGFGAVGFDNLPELTEQVLTAAVLTIDKHLKEMQSYVDLSTNLYLKFLASDDNSESQPINQAEQLGLSPNLLKDTVINIRQLILYFCQMRTELVEIVDDHRR
;
A
#
# COMPACT_ATOMS: atom_id res chain seq x y z
N ALA A 1 -13.54 8.79 17.30
CA ALA A 1 -14.60 7.80 17.06
C ALA A 1 -13.90 6.50 16.72
N ASP A 2 -13.89 5.56 17.67
CA ASP A 2 -13.23 4.27 17.51
C ASP A 2 -14.01 3.43 16.51
N LEU A 3 -13.35 3.05 15.41
CA LEU A 3 -13.87 2.11 14.44
C LEU A 3 -13.94 0.73 15.13
N VAL A 4 -15.15 0.32 15.53
CA VAL A 4 -15.38 -1.02 16.09
C VAL A 4 -15.20 -2.05 14.97
N LEU A 5 -13.96 -2.53 14.82
CA LEU A 5 -13.60 -3.70 14.03
C LEU A 5 -14.04 -4.98 14.76
N GLY A 6 -15.35 -5.21 14.81
CA GLY A 6 -15.96 -6.47 15.23
C GLY A 6 -15.93 -7.51 14.12
N THR A 7 -14.74 -8.07 13.88
CA THR A 7 -14.43 -9.45 13.47
C THR A 7 -15.37 -10.22 12.52
N ARG A 8 -14.78 -10.68 11.39
CA ARG A 8 -15.11 -11.87 10.57
C ARG A 8 -16.58 -12.12 10.26
N VAL A 9 -16.87 -12.03 8.96
CA VAL A 9 -17.84 -12.86 8.21
C VAL A 9 -18.27 -14.14 8.97
N TYR A 10 -19.27 -14.03 9.83
CA TYR A 10 -20.12 -15.13 10.26
C TYR A 10 -21.49 -14.56 10.59
N ASN A 11 -22.37 -14.83 9.64
CA ASN A 11 -23.78 -14.52 9.61
C ASN A 11 -24.48 -15.32 10.73
N PHE A 12 -24.51 -14.81 11.97
CA PHE A 12 -25.21 -15.45 13.11
C PHE A 12 -26.52 -14.73 13.50
N SER A 13 -27.04 -13.87 12.62
CA SER A 13 -28.28 -13.12 12.88
C SER A 13 -29.37 -13.47 11.86
N LEU A 14 -29.61 -14.77 11.63
CA LEU A 14 -30.77 -15.27 10.88
C LEU A 14 -31.86 -15.88 11.79
N GLY A 15 -31.81 -15.60 13.10
CA GLY A 15 -32.66 -16.27 14.09
C GLY A 15 -33.74 -15.43 14.77
N PHE A 16 -33.57 -14.11 14.90
CA PHE A 16 -34.53 -13.29 15.67
C PHE A 16 -34.66 -11.90 15.06
N GLY A 17 -35.89 -11.58 14.66
CA GLY A 17 -36.47 -10.23 14.53
C GLY A 17 -35.59 -9.16 13.91
N ALA A 18 -35.88 -8.85 12.65
CA ALA A 18 -35.61 -7.58 11.96
C ALA A 18 -35.08 -6.44 12.86
N VAL A 19 -33.77 -6.41 13.08
CA VAL A 19 -33.05 -5.15 13.24
C VAL A 19 -32.34 -5.01 11.92
N GLY A 20 -33.04 -4.41 10.95
CA GLY A 20 -32.39 -3.94 9.73
C GLY A 20 -31.19 -3.11 10.17
N PHE A 21 -30.04 -3.38 9.58
CA PHE A 21 -28.92 -2.45 9.68
C PHE A 21 -29.36 -1.18 8.93
N ASP A 22 -30.17 -0.34 9.56
CA ASP A 22 -30.70 0.89 8.96
C ASP A 22 -29.56 1.86 8.59
N ASN A 23 -28.37 1.63 9.14
CA ASN A 23 -27.15 2.40 8.88
C ASN A 23 -26.23 1.73 7.84
N LEU A 24 -26.67 0.68 7.12
CA LEU A 24 -25.84 0.00 6.12
C LEU A 24 -25.25 0.99 5.09
N PRO A 25 -26.01 1.96 4.54
CA PRO A 25 -25.47 2.94 3.59
C PRO A 25 -24.38 3.83 4.18
N GLU A 26 -24.60 4.35 5.40
CA GLU A 26 -23.63 5.20 6.11
C GLU A 26 -22.35 4.42 6.47
N LEU A 27 -22.49 3.16 6.87
CA LEU A 27 -21.37 2.27 7.16
C LEU A 27 -20.56 1.98 5.89
N THR A 28 -21.24 1.75 4.76
CA THR A 28 -20.60 1.56 3.46
C THR A 28 -19.83 2.81 3.03
N GLU A 29 -20.42 4.01 3.15
CA GLU A 29 -19.72 5.26 2.82
C GLU A 29 -18.47 5.48 3.70
N GLN A 30 -18.58 5.22 5.01
CA GLN A 30 -17.45 5.34 5.94
C GLN A 30 -16.33 4.34 5.61
N VAL A 31 -16.68 3.09 5.30
CA VAL A 31 -15.70 2.05 4.93
C VAL A 31 -15.02 2.40 3.62
N LEU A 32 -15.76 2.84 2.60
CA LEU A 32 -15.19 3.23 1.31
C LEU A 32 -14.27 4.45 1.47
N THR A 33 -14.68 5.47 2.22
CA THR A 33 -13.86 6.66 2.49
C THR A 33 -12.59 6.29 3.25
N ALA A 34 -12.70 5.45 4.29
CA ALA A 34 -11.54 4.97 5.05
C ALA A 34 -10.57 4.19 4.16
N ALA A 35 -11.08 3.33 3.26
CA ALA A 35 -10.26 2.59 2.33
C ALA A 35 -9.50 3.50 1.34
N VAL A 36 -10.14 4.55 0.80
CA VAL A 36 -9.45 5.57 -0.03
C VAL A 36 -8.31 6.23 0.75
N LEU A 37 -8.57 6.67 1.99
CA LEU A 37 -7.56 7.31 2.84
C LEU A 37 -6.40 6.38 3.18
N THR A 38 -6.67 5.09 3.40
CA THR A 38 -5.63 4.08 3.62
C THR A 38 -4.78 3.87 2.37
N ILE A 39 -5.39 3.79 1.19
CA ILE A 39 -4.65 3.70 -0.08
C ILE A 39 -3.77 4.93 -0.28
N ASP A 40 -4.28 6.14 -0.03
CA ASP A 40 -3.51 7.38 -0.13
C ASP A 40 -2.31 7.42 0.81
N LYS A 41 -2.45 6.89 2.03
CA LYS A 41 -1.34 6.76 2.98
C LYS A 41 -0.29 5.79 2.46
N HIS A 42 -0.69 4.60 2.00
CA HIS A 42 0.24 3.60 1.50
C HIS A 42 0.94 4.04 0.21
N LEU A 43 0.27 4.78 -0.67
CA LEU A 43 0.91 5.39 -1.85
C LEU A 43 2.07 6.31 -1.46
N LYS A 44 1.91 7.15 -0.43
CA LYS A 44 3.00 8.02 0.07
C LYS A 44 4.16 7.23 0.67
N GLU A 45 3.86 6.17 1.43
CA GLU A 45 4.89 5.29 2.01
C GLU A 45 5.67 4.55 0.92
N MET A 46 4.97 3.98 -0.06
CA MET A 46 5.59 3.30 -1.21
C MET A 46 6.47 4.23 -2.04
N GLN A 47 6.06 5.48 -2.27
CA GLN A 47 6.89 6.46 -2.95
C GLN A 47 8.21 6.69 -2.20
N SER A 48 8.15 6.80 -0.87
CA SER A 48 9.36 6.95 -0.04
C SER A 48 10.30 5.74 -0.17
N TYR A 49 9.75 4.53 -0.28
CA TYR A 49 10.56 3.32 -0.50
C TYR A 49 11.19 3.26 -1.90
N VAL A 50 10.49 3.73 -2.94
CA VAL A 50 11.05 3.88 -4.29
C VAL A 50 12.24 4.83 -4.25
N ASP A 51 12.08 6.00 -3.63
CA ASP A 51 13.11 7.02 -3.58
C ASP A 51 14.35 6.51 -2.81
N LEU A 52 14.15 5.88 -1.66
CA LEU A 52 15.23 5.29 -0.87
C LEU A 52 15.98 4.21 -1.66
N SER A 53 15.24 3.26 -2.26
CA SER A 53 15.84 2.14 -2.98
C SER A 53 16.57 2.60 -4.25
N THR A 54 16.02 3.59 -4.95
CA THR A 54 16.67 4.22 -6.11
C THR A 54 17.96 4.93 -5.70
N ASN A 55 17.94 5.70 -4.61
CA ASN A 55 19.12 6.38 -4.09
C ASN A 55 20.22 5.40 -3.68
N LEU A 56 19.86 4.29 -3.01
CA LEU A 56 20.81 3.24 -2.68
C LEU A 56 21.41 2.60 -3.94
N TYR A 57 20.58 2.26 -4.92
CA TYR A 57 21.03 1.69 -6.18
C TYR A 57 22.02 2.61 -6.92
N LEU A 58 21.71 3.91 -7.02
CA LEU A 58 22.61 4.89 -7.65
C LEU A 58 23.93 5.04 -6.90
N LYS A 59 23.92 4.99 -5.57
CA LYS A 59 25.15 5.01 -4.76
C LYS A 59 26.00 3.77 -5.01
N PHE A 60 25.39 2.59 -5.13
CA PHE A 60 26.14 1.37 -5.48
C PHE A 60 26.83 1.50 -6.83
N LEU A 61 26.11 1.97 -7.86
CA LEU A 61 26.70 2.17 -9.19
C LEU A 61 27.83 3.22 -9.20
N ALA A 62 27.72 4.26 -8.39
CA ALA A 62 28.74 5.32 -8.31
C ALA A 62 29.99 4.91 -7.52
N SER A 63 29.91 3.89 -6.66
CA SER A 63 31.04 3.40 -5.84
C SER A 63 32.02 2.51 -6.61
N ASP A 64 31.65 1.98 -7.78
CA ASP A 64 32.49 1.08 -8.57
C ASP A 64 33.70 1.77 -9.24
N ASP A 65 33.73 3.11 -9.35
CA ASP A 65 34.76 3.81 -10.13
C ASP A 65 36.02 4.24 -9.34
N ASN A 66 36.07 4.20 -8.00
CA ASN A 66 37.27 4.69 -7.28
C ASN A 66 37.47 4.30 -5.79
N SER A 67 36.65 3.43 -5.20
CA SER A 67 36.83 3.08 -3.77
C SER A 67 36.90 1.58 -3.56
N GLU A 68 37.92 1.14 -2.82
CA GLU A 68 38.12 -0.24 -2.35
C GLU A 68 36.79 -0.95 -2.10
N SER A 69 36.62 -2.09 -2.77
CA SER A 69 35.44 -2.97 -2.87
C SER A 69 34.86 -3.51 -1.54
N GLN A 70 35.25 -2.97 -0.39
CA GLN A 70 34.77 -3.38 0.93
C GLN A 70 33.29 -3.07 1.23
N PRO A 71 32.69 -1.92 0.88
CA PRO A 71 31.30 -1.63 1.21
C PRO A 71 30.30 -2.44 0.36
N ILE A 72 30.64 -2.74 -0.89
CA ILE A 72 29.84 -3.60 -1.78
C ILE A 72 29.81 -5.03 -1.22
N ASN A 73 30.97 -5.57 -0.83
CA ASN A 73 31.06 -6.90 -0.21
C ASN A 73 30.27 -7.03 1.10
N GLN A 74 30.24 -5.98 1.93
CA GLN A 74 29.44 -5.98 3.16
C GLN A 74 27.93 -5.89 2.88
N ALA A 75 27.53 -5.10 1.89
CA ALA A 75 26.12 -5.01 1.48
C ALA A 75 25.61 -6.33 0.89
N GLU A 76 26.41 -6.99 0.06
CA GLU A 76 26.08 -8.33 -0.45
C GLU A 76 26.00 -9.38 0.67
N GLN A 77 26.88 -9.31 1.68
CA GLN A 77 26.77 -10.14 2.89
C GLN A 77 25.49 -9.90 3.69
N LEU A 78 24.93 -8.69 3.62
CA LEU A 78 23.63 -8.34 4.18
C LEU A 78 22.45 -8.65 3.23
N GLY A 79 22.72 -9.27 2.07
CA GLY A 79 21.73 -9.62 1.06
C GLY A 79 21.27 -8.45 0.18
N LEU A 80 21.93 -7.30 0.24
CA LEU A 80 21.58 -6.07 -0.50
C LEU A 80 22.42 -5.97 -1.76
N SER A 81 22.03 -6.71 -2.81
CA SER A 81 22.67 -6.61 -4.12
C SER A 81 22.05 -5.48 -4.97
N PRO A 82 22.81 -4.88 -5.90
CA PRO A 82 22.27 -3.87 -6.83
C PRO A 82 21.09 -4.40 -7.65
N ASN A 83 21.12 -5.67 -8.06
CA ASN A 83 20.02 -6.31 -8.77
C ASN A 83 18.76 -6.40 -7.91
N LEU A 84 18.89 -6.76 -6.64
CA LEU A 84 17.76 -6.79 -5.71
C LEU A 84 17.14 -5.39 -5.53
N LEU A 85 17.96 -4.35 -5.41
CA LEU A 85 17.47 -2.97 -5.29
C LEU A 85 16.74 -2.52 -6.56
N LYS A 86 17.28 -2.85 -7.74
CA LYS A 86 16.64 -2.58 -9.03
C LYS A 86 15.28 -3.28 -9.14
N ASP A 87 15.23 -4.57 -8.83
CA ASP A 87 13.98 -5.36 -8.88
C ASP A 87 12.96 -4.84 -7.86
N THR A 88 13.42 -4.46 -6.67
CA THR A 88 12.59 -3.83 -5.64
C THR A 88 11.97 -2.52 -6.14
N VAL A 89 12.75 -1.64 -6.77
CA VAL A 89 12.23 -0.40 -7.36
C VAL A 89 11.17 -0.69 -8.44
N ILE A 90 11.42 -1.66 -9.32
CA ILE A 90 10.45 -2.05 -10.37
C ILE A 90 9.15 -2.55 -9.73
N ASN A 91 9.25 -3.48 -8.77
CA ASN A 91 8.09 -4.07 -8.10
C ASN A 91 7.28 -3.00 -7.34
N ILE A 92 7.92 -2.10 -6.60
CA ILE A 92 7.21 -1.04 -5.89
C ILE A 92 6.53 -0.08 -6.87
N ARG A 93 7.17 0.26 -8.00
CA ARG A 93 6.53 1.09 -9.04
C ARG A 93 5.30 0.42 -9.65
N GLN A 94 5.37 -0.88 -9.93
CA GLN A 94 4.21 -1.64 -10.41
C GLN A 94 3.09 -1.68 -9.36
N LEU A 95 3.45 -1.86 -8.09
CA LEU A 95 2.50 -1.85 -6.99
C LEU A 95 1.82 -0.48 -6.84
N ILE A 96 2.56 0.62 -6.97
CA ILE A 96 2.01 1.99 -7.00
C ILE A 96 0.98 2.13 -8.12
N LEU A 97 1.29 1.67 -9.34
CA LEU A 97 0.34 1.72 -10.47
C LEU A 97 -0.96 0.96 -10.16
N TYR A 98 -0.83 -0.23 -9.57
CA TYR A 98 -1.98 -1.03 -9.16
C TYR A 98 -2.83 -0.33 -8.09
N PHE A 99 -2.21 0.24 -7.06
CA PHE A 99 -2.94 0.98 -6.03
C PHE A 99 -3.58 2.27 -6.55
N CYS A 100 -2.95 2.97 -7.49
CA CYS A 100 -3.55 4.11 -8.17
C CYS A 100 -4.80 3.69 -8.94
N GLN A 101 -4.78 2.54 -9.63
CA GLN A 101 -5.96 2.03 -10.33
C GLN A 101 -7.09 1.69 -9.34
N MET A 102 -6.80 0.92 -8.29
CA MET A 102 -7.80 0.59 -7.27
C MET A 102 -8.38 1.83 -6.60
N ARG A 103 -7.55 2.84 -6.35
CA ARG A 103 -8.00 4.12 -5.78
C ARG A 103 -9.02 4.80 -6.70
N THR A 104 -8.73 4.87 -8.00
CA THR A 104 -9.63 5.49 -8.99
C THR A 104 -10.97 4.77 -9.02
N GLU A 105 -10.95 3.43 -9.13
CA GLU A 105 -12.17 2.60 -9.13
C GLU A 105 -12.98 2.81 -7.82
N LEU A 106 -12.30 2.88 -6.68
CA LEU A 106 -12.95 3.08 -5.39
C LEU A 106 -13.57 4.48 -5.25
N VAL A 107 -12.89 5.51 -5.77
CA VAL A 107 -13.42 6.89 -5.79
C VAL A 107 -14.64 6.99 -6.70
N GLU A 108 -14.62 6.36 -7.88
CA GLU A 108 -15.79 6.30 -8.77
C GLU A 108 -16.99 5.67 -8.06
N ILE A 109 -16.78 4.55 -7.35
CA ILE A 109 -17.84 3.90 -6.56
C ILE A 109 -18.38 4.81 -5.46
N VAL A 110 -17.52 5.56 -4.76
CA VAL A 110 -17.93 6.52 -3.72
C VAL A 110 -18.74 7.66 -4.30
N ASP A 111 -18.29 8.22 -5.41
CA ASP A 111 -18.94 9.36 -6.06
C ASP A 111 -20.30 8.96 -6.64
N ASP A 112 -20.43 7.76 -7.21
CA ASP A 112 -21.71 7.21 -7.67
C ASP A 112 -22.66 6.88 -6.53
N HIS A 113 -22.18 6.43 -5.36
CA HIS A 113 -23.03 6.23 -4.18
C HIS A 113 -23.56 7.54 -3.57
N ARG A 114 -22.91 8.67 -3.83
CA ARG A 114 -23.30 10.00 -3.32
C ARG A 114 -24.30 10.73 -4.22
N ARG A 115 -24.52 10.26 -5.45
CA ARG A 115 -25.46 10.84 -6.42
C ARG A 115 -26.85 10.25 -6.25
#